data_AF-A0A377BA77-F1
#
_entry.id   AF-A0A377BA77-F1
#
_cell.length_a   1.000
_cell.length_b   1.000
_cell.length_c   1.000
_cell.angle_alpha   90.00
_cell.angle_beta   90.00
_cell.angle_gamma   90.00
#
_symmetry.space_group_name_H-M   'P 1'
#
loop_
_entity.id
_entity.type
_entity.pdbx_description
1 polymer ?
#
loop_
_entity_poly.entity_id
_entity_poly.type
_entity_poly.pdbx_seq_one_letter_code
_entity_poly.pdbx_strand_id
1 'polypeptide(L)'
;MSFWKVAAAQYEPRKTSLTEQVAHHLEFVRAAARQQCQLLVFPSLSLLGCDYSRRALPAPPDLSLLDPLCYGRNDLANDHHCRPSR
;
A
#
# COMPACT_ATOMS: atom_id res chain seq x y z
N MET A 1 -14.67 -13.47 16.47
CA MET A 1 -13.76 -12.74 15.56
C MET A 1 -14.55 -12.40 14.30
N SER A 2 -14.69 -11.12 13.95
CA SER A 2 -15.36 -10.72 12.70
C SER A 2 -14.41 -10.95 11.52
N PHE A 3 -14.90 -11.55 10.45
CA PHE A 3 -14.11 -11.75 9.23
C PHE A 3 -14.03 -10.44 8.46
N TRP A 4 -12.81 -9.99 8.14
CA TRP A 4 -12.55 -8.83 7.30
C TRP A 4 -11.98 -9.29 5.95
N LYS A 5 -12.63 -8.92 4.87
CA LYS A 5 -12.19 -9.09 3.49
C LYS A 5 -11.49 -7.81 3.06
N VAL A 6 -10.21 -7.95 2.75
CA VAL A 6 -9.35 -6.84 2.29
C VAL A 6 -9.02 -7.07 0.81
N ALA A 7 -9.07 -6.01 0.02
CA ALA A 7 -8.60 -6.00 -1.35
C ALA A 7 -7.38 -5.09 -1.49
N ALA A 8 -6.49 -5.43 -2.43
CA ALA A 8 -5.36 -4.60 -2.82
C ALA A 8 -5.45 -4.34 -4.32
N ALA A 9 -5.48 -3.07 -4.72
CA ALA A 9 -5.41 -2.70 -6.13
C ALA A 9 -3.97 -2.82 -6.64
N GLN A 10 -3.78 -3.47 -7.78
CA GLN A 10 -2.47 -3.59 -8.45
C GLN A 10 -2.61 -3.23 -9.92
N TYR A 11 -1.78 -2.30 -10.38
CA TYR A 11 -1.75 -1.81 -11.76
C TYR A 11 -0.43 -1.06 -12.01
N GLU A 12 -0.05 -0.95 -13.28
CA GLU A 12 1.13 -0.20 -13.71
C GLU A 12 0.94 1.32 -13.52
N PRO A 13 2.00 2.09 -13.18
CA PRO A 13 1.93 3.54 -13.12
C PRO A 13 1.48 4.15 -14.46
N ARG A 14 0.48 5.03 -14.41
CA ARG A 14 -0.10 5.69 -15.60
C ARG A 14 0.23 7.18 -15.58
N LYS A 15 0.72 7.71 -16.71
CA LYS A 15 0.89 9.15 -16.94
C LYS A 15 -0.41 9.73 -17.51
N THR A 16 -1.39 9.93 -16.65
CA THR A 16 -2.72 10.43 -17.02
C THR A 16 -3.06 11.65 -16.18
N SER A 17 -4.09 12.40 -16.57
CA SER A 17 -4.62 13.48 -15.74
C SER A 17 -5.12 12.96 -14.39
N LEU A 18 -5.18 13.84 -13.39
CA LEU A 18 -5.74 13.51 -12.06
C LEU A 18 -7.18 12.95 -12.19
N THR A 19 -7.98 13.52 -13.08
CA THR A 19 -9.36 13.07 -13.33
C THR A 19 -9.41 11.63 -13.82
N GLU A 20 -8.52 11.25 -14.74
CA GLU A 20 -8.43 9.87 -15.25
C GLU A 20 -7.90 8.90 -14.18
N GLN A 21 -6.99 9.36 -13.32
CA GLN A 21 -6.52 8.56 -12.19
C GLN A 21 -7.65 8.29 -11.19
N VAL A 22 -8.41 9.32 -10.82
CA VAL A 22 -9.59 9.18 -9.94
C VAL A 22 -10.62 8.24 -10.55
N ALA A 23 -10.93 8.39 -11.85
CA ALA A 23 -11.84 7.49 -12.54
C ALA A 23 -11.36 6.03 -12.48
N HIS A 24 -10.06 5.79 -12.68
CA HIS A 24 -9.47 4.47 -12.59
C HIS A 24 -9.55 3.87 -11.17
N HIS A 25 -9.33 4.67 -10.13
CA HIS A 25 -9.48 4.25 -8.73
C HIS A 25 -10.92 3.85 -8.41
N LEU A 26 -11.89 4.60 -8.91
CA LEU A 26 -13.31 4.31 -8.67
C LEU A 26 -13.73 2.96 -9.24
N GLU A 27 -13.12 2.49 -10.32
CA GLU A 27 -13.37 1.14 -10.83
C GLU A 27 -12.91 0.04 -9.85
N PHE A 28 -11.76 0.22 -9.18
CA PHE A 28 -11.35 -0.68 -8.10
C PHE A 28 -12.26 -0.61 -6.88
N VAL A 29 -12.72 0.59 -6.51
CA VAL A 29 -13.69 0.77 -5.41
C VAL A 29 -14.98 0.03 -5.72
N ARG A 30 -15.50 0.16 -6.95
CA ARG A 30 -16.70 -0.57 -7.40
C ARG A 30 -16.48 -2.09 -7.35
N ALA A 31 -15.33 -2.56 -7.81
CA ALA A 31 -14.99 -3.99 -7.77
C ALA A 31 -14.90 -4.51 -6.32
N ALA A 32 -14.24 -3.77 -5.42
CA ALA A 32 -14.12 -4.13 -4.01
C ALA A 32 -15.49 -4.12 -3.30
N ALA A 33 -16.34 -3.15 -3.60
CA ALA A 33 -17.70 -3.07 -3.07
C ALA A 33 -18.56 -4.26 -3.52
N ARG A 34 -18.49 -4.65 -4.81
CA ARG A 34 -19.17 -5.86 -5.33
C ARG A 34 -18.71 -7.13 -4.63
N GLN A 35 -17.46 -7.16 -4.17
CA GLN A 35 -16.88 -8.28 -3.43
C GLN A 35 -17.12 -8.19 -1.92
N GLN A 36 -17.82 -7.16 -1.43
CA GLN A 36 -18.06 -6.91 -0.01
C GLN A 36 -16.76 -6.83 0.82
N CYS A 37 -15.72 -6.19 0.25
CA CYS A 37 -14.50 -5.88 0.98
C CYS A 37 -14.72 -4.72 1.97
N GLN A 38 -14.17 -4.83 3.18
CA GLN A 38 -14.22 -3.78 4.20
C GLN A 38 -13.08 -2.77 4.05
N LEU A 39 -12.00 -3.16 3.37
CA LEU A 39 -10.84 -2.30 3.12
C LEU A 39 -10.28 -2.56 1.72
N LEU A 40 -9.96 -1.47 1.02
CA LEU A 40 -9.25 -1.48 -0.25
C LEU A 40 -7.97 -0.64 -0.10
N VAL A 41 -6.81 -1.23 -0.33
CA VAL A 41 -5.53 -0.52 -0.32
C VAL A 41 -5.06 -0.25 -1.74
N PHE A 42 -4.43 0.92 -1.94
CA PHE A 42 -3.84 1.32 -3.21
C PHE A 42 -2.32 1.44 -3.11
N PRO A 43 -1.59 1.32 -4.23
CA PRO A 43 -0.15 1.59 -4.27
C PRO A 43 0.17 3.01 -3.81
N SER A 44 1.37 3.23 -3.30
CA SER A 44 1.81 4.58 -2.91
C SER A 44 1.78 5.55 -4.11
N LEU A 45 1.40 6.80 -3.86
CA LEU A 45 1.31 7.88 -4.87
C LEU A 45 0.34 7.61 -6.03
N SER A 46 -0.56 6.63 -5.88
CA SER A 46 -1.52 6.19 -6.87
C SER A 46 -2.44 7.27 -7.48
N LEU A 47 -2.66 8.39 -6.78
CA LEU A 47 -3.47 9.53 -7.26
C LEU A 47 -2.64 10.66 -7.89
N LEU A 48 -1.34 10.72 -7.59
CA LEU A 48 -0.46 11.76 -8.11
C LEU A 48 0.31 11.28 -9.36
N GLY A 49 0.31 9.96 -9.59
CA GLY A 49 1.16 9.32 -10.57
C GLY A 49 2.59 9.24 -10.06
N CYS A 50 3.29 8.17 -10.43
CA CYS A 50 4.73 8.07 -10.18
C CYS A 50 5.47 8.99 -11.16
N ASP A 51 5.33 10.31 -11.01
CA ASP A 51 6.13 11.27 -11.76
C ASP A 51 7.36 11.64 -10.94
N TYR A 52 8.28 10.68 -10.83
CA TYR A 52 9.62 10.87 -10.23
C TYR A 52 10.37 12.08 -10.82
N SER A 53 9.93 12.56 -11.99
CA SER A 53 10.47 13.71 -12.72
C SER A 53 10.01 15.07 -12.19
N ARG A 54 8.84 15.16 -11.52
CA ARG A 54 8.17 16.47 -11.27
C ARG A 54 8.44 17.08 -9.89
N ARG A 55 8.92 16.27 -8.95
CA ARG A 55 9.42 16.72 -7.64
C ARG A 55 10.23 15.59 -7.02
N ALA A 56 11.53 15.80 -6.83
CA ALA A 56 12.31 14.91 -5.97
C ALA A 56 11.60 14.85 -4.61
N LEU A 57 11.30 13.64 -4.14
CA LEU A 57 10.84 13.46 -2.77
C LEU A 57 11.91 14.05 -1.83
N PRO A 58 11.52 14.65 -0.69
CA PRO A 58 12.51 15.02 0.31
C PRO A 58 13.35 13.80 0.65
N ALA A 59 14.62 14.03 0.98
CA ALA A 59 15.50 12.95 1.41
C ALA A 59 14.78 12.13 2.50
N PRO A 60 14.79 10.78 2.41
CA PRO A 60 14.18 9.96 3.44
C PRO A 60 14.76 10.35 4.81
N PRO A 61 13.93 10.35 5.87
CA PRO A 61 14.41 10.60 7.22
C PRO A 61 15.49 9.58 7.59
N ASP A 62 16.38 9.95 8.52
CA ASP A 62 17.43 9.06 9.01
C ASP A 62 16.83 7.72 9.46
N LEU A 63 17.44 6.62 9.01
CA LEU A 63 16.99 5.26 9.31
C LEU A 63 17.02 4.97 10.81
N SER A 64 17.88 5.66 11.57
CA SER A 64 17.92 5.59 13.04
C SER A 64 16.57 5.93 13.70
N LEU A 65 15.72 6.73 13.04
CA LEU A 65 14.37 7.05 13.51
C LEU A 65 13.39 5.88 13.37
N LEU A 66 13.74 4.87 12.56
CA LEU A 66 12.95 3.66 12.36
C LEU A 66 13.38 2.52 13.29
N ASP A 67 14.47 2.66 14.03
CA ASP A 67 14.95 1.65 14.99
C ASP A 67 13.86 1.17 15.97
N PRO A 68 12.99 2.04 16.53
CA PRO A 68 11.90 1.58 17.40
C PRO A 68 10.90 0.64 16.69
N LEU A 69 10.68 0.83 15.39
CA LEU A 69 9.81 -0.02 14.57
C LEU A 69 10.49 -1.36 14.22
N CYS A 70 11.81 -1.37 14.11
CA CYS A 70 12.61 -2.58 13.90
C CYS A 70 12.66 -3.46 15.17
N TYR A 71 12.77 -2.85 16.35
CA TYR A 71 12.75 -3.59 17.62
C TYR A 71 11.42 -4.31 17.85
N GLY A 72 10.28 -3.63 17.63
CA GLY A 72 8.95 -4.27 17.74
C GLY A 72 8.72 -5.39 16.72
N ARG A 73 9.43 -5.37 15.58
CA ARG A 73 9.36 -6.43 14.57
C ARG A 73 10.10 -7.70 14.99
N ASN A 74 11.18 -7.58 15.76
CA ASN A 74 11.96 -8.72 16.24
C ASN A 74 11.29 -9.42 17.42
N ASP A 75 10.59 -8.69 18.29
CA ASP A 75 9.85 -9.29 19.41
C ASP A 75 8.61 -10.05 18.93
N LEU A 76 7.87 -9.53 17.94
CA LEU A 76 6.73 -10.25 17.32
C LEU A 76 7.14 -11.40 16.39
N ALA A 77 8.36 -11.38 15.84
CA ALA A 77 8.88 -12.45 14.99
C ALA A 77 9.37 -13.68 15.78
N ASN A 78 9.69 -13.52 17.07
CA ASN A 78 10.07 -14.65 17.93
C ASN A 78 8.86 -15.41 18.50
N ASP A 79 7.69 -14.77 18.60
CA ASP A 79 6.46 -15.38 19.11
C ASP A 79 5.65 -16.16 18.05
N HIS A 80 5.92 -15.96 16.77
CA HIS A 80 5.29 -16.73 15.69
C HIS A 80 6.32 -17.53 14.91
N HIS A 81 6.29 -18.84 15.11
CA HIS A 81 7.03 -19.89 14.41
C HIS A 81 6.69 -19.95 12.90
N CYS A 82 7.02 -18.90 12.14
CA CYS A 82 6.97 -18.91 10.68
C CYS A 82 8.34 -19.29 10.13
N ARG A 83 8.60 -20.60 10.02
CA ARG A 83 9.72 -21.09 9.21
C ARG A 83 9.40 -20.88 7.72
N PRO A 84 10.32 -20.35 6.92
CA PRO A 84 10.19 -20.38 5.47
C PRO A 84 10.42 -21.82 4.99
N SER A 85 9.45 -22.37 4.27
CA SER A 85 9.61 -23.60 3.50
C SER A 85 10.66 -23.37 2.41
N ARG A 86 11.61 -24.31 2.30
CA ARG A 86 12.64 -24.37 1.26
C ARG A 86 12.04 -24.37 -0.15
#